data_AF-A0A2H3ANC9-F1
#
_entry.id   AF-A0A2H3ANC9-F1
#
_cell.length_a   1.000
_cell.length_b   1.000
_cell.length_c   1.000
_cell.angle_alpha   90.00
_cell.angle_beta   90.00
_cell.angle_gamma   90.00
#
_symmetry.space_group_name_H-M   'P 1'
#
loop_
_entity.id
_entity.type
_entity.pdbx_description
1 polymer ?
#
loop_
_entity_poly.entity_id
_entity_poly.type
_entity_poly.pdbx_seq_one_letter_code
_entity_poly.pdbx_strand_id
1 'polypeptide(L)'
;MVRIERNSTVPTRPTTPESPTRRRIPGQSGAVACDPCIDPTLYTPSKRMRSLYAGLSLTSSGSFLVSKAKITSSTPILRPVLEAPPPLPDPDWDLLNGGINEKPWVTTKEVQEENRVLRESLATAHLHIKSRDMMLEGAHAQLTYQNLHLEKMNYALKNKEERTKNDKALLFDGTVQVLSSTEFENKIKEQKKKASDKEKQKEENAEKRSRLAEWTAECQKLADQGVPKKDWPGKPKRQLKSTLVEQDGPEDDDEGTDNGSNNREEAE
;
A
#
# COMPACT_ATOMS: atom_id res chain seq x y z
N MET A 1 73.52 0.11 3.44
CA MET A 1 72.75 -0.03 4.69
C MET A 1 71.68 1.04 4.71
N VAL A 2 70.45 0.70 4.33
CA VAL A 2 69.31 1.64 4.30
C VAL A 2 68.37 1.24 5.43
N ARG A 3 68.20 2.15 6.40
CA ARG A 3 67.38 1.96 7.59
C ARG A 3 65.94 2.33 7.22
N ILE A 4 65.07 1.34 7.08
CA ILE A 4 63.64 1.54 6.84
C ILE A 4 62.97 1.61 8.22
N GLU A 5 62.60 2.81 8.64
CA GLU A 5 61.77 3.03 9.82
C GLU A 5 60.31 2.70 9.48
N ARG A 6 59.75 1.67 10.15
CA ARG A 6 58.33 1.34 10.06
C ARG A 6 57.58 2.14 11.12
N ASN A 7 56.92 3.22 10.69
CA ASN A 7 55.95 3.93 11.53
C ASN A 7 54.73 3.04 11.74
N SER A 8 54.54 2.60 12.98
CA SER A 8 53.35 1.86 13.44
C SER A 8 52.27 2.86 13.81
N THR A 9 51.35 3.13 12.88
CA THR A 9 50.11 3.86 13.16
C THR A 9 49.02 2.83 13.44
N VAL A 10 48.65 2.67 14.71
CA VAL A 10 47.53 1.83 15.14
C VAL A 10 46.23 2.47 14.65
N PRO A 11 45.37 1.76 13.90
CA PRO A 11 44.06 2.30 13.52
C PRO A 11 43.11 2.26 14.72
N THR A 12 42.77 3.43 15.25
CA THR A 12 41.66 3.59 16.20
C THR A 12 40.35 3.15 15.56
N ARG A 13 39.73 2.14 16.18
CA ARG A 13 38.44 1.55 15.81
C ARG A 13 37.34 2.64 15.88
N PRO A 14 36.46 2.76 14.88
CA PRO A 14 35.33 3.68 14.96
C PRO A 14 34.35 3.21 16.04
N THR A 15 34.09 4.09 17.00
CA THR A 15 33.10 3.90 18.07
C THR A 15 31.72 3.79 17.44
N THR A 16 31.05 2.67 17.66
CA THR A 16 29.69 2.42 17.20
C THR A 16 28.73 3.35 17.94
N PRO A 17 27.78 4.04 17.27
CA PRO A 17 26.77 4.82 17.98
C PRO A 17 25.89 3.88 18.81
N GLU A 18 25.68 4.24 20.06
CA GLU A 18 24.85 3.48 21.01
C GLU A 18 23.46 3.22 20.42
N SER A 19 23.09 1.94 20.39
CA SER A 19 21.73 1.52 20.04
C SER A 19 20.75 2.09 21.07
N PRO A 20 19.58 2.61 20.66
CA PRO A 20 18.62 3.17 21.59
C PRO A 20 18.08 2.07 22.51
N THR A 21 18.55 2.11 23.75
CA THR A 21 18.09 1.31 24.87
C THR A 21 16.57 1.38 24.97
N ARG A 22 15.94 0.22 24.79
CA ARG A 22 14.51 -0.02 24.98
C ARG A 22 14.09 0.52 26.35
N ARG A 23 13.30 1.61 26.37
CA ARG A 23 12.62 2.08 27.60
C ARG A 23 11.78 0.92 28.13
N ARG A 24 12.23 0.30 29.23
CA ARG A 24 11.39 -0.58 30.04
C ARG A 24 10.33 0.29 30.69
N ILE A 25 9.06 -0.04 30.44
CA ILE A 25 7.93 0.48 31.21
C ILE A 25 8.05 -0.16 32.61
N PRO A 26 8.11 0.60 33.70
CA PRO A 26 8.10 0.04 35.05
C PRO A 26 6.72 -0.57 35.32
N GLY A 27 6.66 -1.88 35.57
CA GLY A 27 5.42 -2.56 35.98
C GLY A 27 5.16 -3.96 35.40
N GLN A 28 5.92 -4.43 34.41
CA GLN A 28 5.77 -5.81 33.90
C GLN A 28 6.74 -6.77 34.58
N SER A 29 6.24 -7.43 35.61
CA SER A 29 6.82 -8.62 36.23
C SER A 29 6.87 -9.78 35.23
N GLY A 30 8.06 -10.11 34.73
CA GLY A 30 8.68 -11.43 34.78
C GLY A 30 8.01 -12.70 34.21
N ALA A 31 6.81 -12.64 33.63
CA ALA A 31 6.20 -13.77 32.95
C ALA A 31 6.24 -13.54 31.44
N VAL A 32 6.89 -14.43 30.71
CA VAL A 32 6.73 -14.55 29.26
C VAL A 32 5.24 -14.83 29.05
N ALA A 33 4.46 -13.81 28.70
CA ALA A 33 3.07 -13.98 28.33
C ALA A 33 3.03 -14.72 26.99
N CYS A 34 3.14 -16.05 27.05
CA CYS A 34 2.66 -16.90 25.98
C CYS A 34 1.18 -16.56 25.83
N ASP A 35 0.82 -15.99 24.68
CA ASP A 35 -0.57 -15.84 24.29
C ASP A 35 -1.26 -17.21 24.46
N PRO A 36 -2.32 -17.31 25.29
CA PRO A 36 -2.98 -18.59 25.57
C PRO A 36 -3.54 -19.27 24.32
N CYS A 37 -3.63 -18.53 23.20
CA CYS A 37 -4.06 -19.06 21.91
C CYS A 37 -2.92 -19.61 21.02
N ILE A 38 -1.64 -19.49 21.42
CA ILE A 38 -0.51 -19.97 20.63
C ILE A 38 0.05 -21.25 21.26
N ASP A 39 -0.43 -22.40 20.75
CA ASP A 39 0.17 -23.71 21.05
C ASP A 39 1.31 -24.00 20.06
N PRO A 40 2.58 -24.00 20.50
CA PRO A 40 3.74 -24.23 19.64
C PRO A 40 3.81 -25.66 19.06
N THR A 41 3.04 -26.61 19.60
CA THR A 41 3.04 -28.01 19.14
C THR A 41 2.12 -28.23 17.92
N LEU A 42 1.26 -27.27 17.60
CA LEU A 42 0.26 -27.35 16.53
C LEU A 42 0.73 -26.71 15.23
N TYR A 43 1.81 -27.23 14.66
CA TYR A 43 2.48 -26.71 13.45
C TYR A 43 1.81 -27.20 12.14
N THR A 44 0.50 -27.02 11.97
CA THR A 44 -0.12 -27.19 10.64
C THR A 44 -0.71 -25.87 10.14
N PRO A 45 -0.55 -25.53 8.84
CA PRO A 45 -1.05 -24.26 8.29
C PRO A 45 -2.53 -24.00 8.60
N SER A 46 -3.38 -25.04 8.54
CA SER A 46 -4.81 -24.94 8.85
C SER A 46 -5.10 -24.67 10.33
N LYS A 47 -4.25 -25.11 11.25
CA LYS A 47 -4.40 -24.82 12.69
C LYS A 47 -3.87 -23.43 13.05
N ARG A 48 -2.80 -22.97 12.37
CA ARG A 48 -2.34 -21.57 12.47
C ARG A 48 -3.41 -20.58 12.02
N MET A 49 -4.07 -20.84 10.88
CA MET A 49 -5.21 -20.03 10.45
C MET A 49 -6.32 -19.99 11.50
N ARG A 50 -6.72 -21.14 12.06
CA ARG A 50 -7.77 -21.19 13.10
C ARG A 50 -7.39 -20.42 14.36
N SER A 51 -6.15 -20.54 14.82
CA SER A 51 -5.66 -19.80 15.99
C SER A 51 -5.62 -18.30 15.73
N LEU A 52 -5.25 -17.89 14.51
CA LEU A 52 -5.32 -16.50 14.06
C LEU A 52 -6.76 -15.99 14.04
N TYR A 53 -7.72 -16.75 13.47
CA TYR A 53 -9.15 -16.38 13.50
C TYR A 53 -9.69 -16.30 14.93
N ALA A 54 -9.30 -17.22 15.83
CA ALA A 54 -9.68 -17.19 17.23
C ALA A 54 -9.11 -15.93 17.94
N GLY A 55 -7.83 -15.61 17.74
CA GLY A 55 -7.22 -14.38 18.26
C GLY A 55 -7.92 -13.11 17.74
N LEU A 56 -8.24 -13.07 16.44
CA LEU A 56 -9.00 -11.97 15.84
C LEU A 56 -10.41 -11.83 16.44
N SER A 57 -11.06 -12.94 16.78
CA SER A 57 -12.38 -12.94 17.42
C SER A 57 -12.37 -12.50 18.89
N LEU A 58 -11.23 -12.71 19.57
CA LEU A 58 -11.02 -12.29 20.96
C LEU A 58 -10.67 -10.80 21.09
N THR A 59 -10.13 -10.19 20.03
CA THR A 59 -10.00 -8.73 19.98
C THR A 59 -11.39 -8.07 20.01
N SER A 60 -11.73 -7.44 21.13
CA SER A 60 -12.97 -6.69 21.35
C SER A 60 -13.24 -5.60 20.29
N SER A 61 -12.19 -5.21 19.56
CA SER A 61 -12.25 -4.35 18.39
C SER A 61 -11.88 -5.15 17.14
N GLY A 62 -12.81 -5.94 16.61
CA GLY A 62 -12.73 -6.54 15.25
C GLY A 62 -12.65 -5.49 14.12
N SER A 63 -12.38 -4.22 14.45
CA SER A 63 -12.23 -3.11 13.54
C SER A 63 -10.96 -3.19 12.69
N PHE A 64 -9.98 -4.06 12.97
CA PHE A 64 -8.73 -4.06 12.19
C PHE A 64 -8.93 -4.52 10.73
N LEU A 65 -9.96 -5.33 10.46
CA LEU A 65 -10.26 -5.80 9.10
C LEU A 65 -11.31 -4.93 8.37
N VAL A 66 -12.03 -4.05 9.09
CA VAL A 66 -13.17 -3.27 8.55
C VAL A 66 -13.15 -1.79 9.01
N SER A 67 -12.05 -1.29 9.60
CA SER A 67 -12.00 0.12 9.97
C SER A 67 -11.93 0.96 8.70
N LYS A 68 -12.97 1.77 8.47
CA LYS A 68 -12.95 2.92 7.57
C LYS A 68 -11.93 3.99 7.97
N ALA A 69 -11.12 3.75 9.01
CA ALA A 69 -10.00 4.60 9.37
C ALA A 69 -9.04 4.62 8.18
N LYS A 70 -9.02 5.75 7.46
CA LYS A 70 -8.05 5.99 6.40
C LYS A 70 -6.66 5.80 7.01
N ILE A 71 -5.89 4.88 6.45
CA ILE A 71 -4.45 4.85 6.66
C ILE A 71 -3.94 6.20 6.12
N THR A 72 -3.70 7.15 7.03
CA THR A 72 -3.13 8.46 6.71
C THR A 72 -1.60 8.35 6.74
N SER A 73 -0.91 9.29 6.11
CA SER A 73 0.56 9.39 6.15
C SER A 73 1.15 9.50 7.56
N SER A 74 0.32 9.85 8.55
CA SER A 74 0.68 9.85 9.97
C SER A 74 0.71 8.48 10.63
N THR A 75 0.23 7.42 9.95
CA THR A 75 0.26 6.05 10.48
C THR A 75 1.67 5.49 10.29
N PRO A 76 2.45 5.26 11.36
CA PRO A 76 3.80 4.75 11.21
C PRO A 76 3.77 3.32 10.65
N ILE A 77 4.59 3.06 9.64
CA ILE A 77 4.81 1.70 9.12
C ILE A 77 5.36 0.87 10.28
N LEU A 78 4.64 -0.19 10.66
CA LEU A 78 5.12 -1.12 11.68
C LEU A 78 6.46 -1.69 11.22
N ARG A 79 7.45 -1.66 12.12
CA ARG A 79 8.76 -2.25 11.82
C ARG A 79 8.58 -3.73 11.51
N PRO A 80 9.25 -4.26 10.46
CA PRO A 80 9.20 -5.67 10.14
C PRO A 80 9.53 -6.50 11.39
N VAL A 81 8.71 -7.53 11.66
CA VAL A 81 9.03 -8.51 12.69
C VAL A 81 10.15 -9.37 12.13
N LEU A 82 11.38 -9.08 12.53
CA LEU A 82 12.50 -9.97 12.26
C LEU A 82 12.36 -11.16 13.19
N GLU A 83 12.03 -12.33 12.62
CA GLU A 83 12.03 -13.58 13.39
C GLU A 83 13.44 -13.78 13.95
N ALA A 84 13.53 -14.00 15.27
CA ALA A 84 14.78 -14.40 15.88
C ALA A 84 15.03 -15.88 15.53
N PRO A 85 16.29 -16.29 15.33
CA PRO A 85 16.60 -17.70 15.13
C PRO A 85 16.09 -18.52 16.34
N PRO A 86 15.67 -19.78 16.11
CA PRO A 86 15.29 -20.66 17.21
C PRO A 86 16.45 -20.78 18.19
N PRO A 87 16.19 -20.91 19.50
CA PRO A 87 17.24 -21.10 20.49
C PRO A 87 17.88 -22.48 20.25
N LEU A 88 18.98 -22.48 19.53
CA LEU A 88 19.81 -23.65 19.26
C LEU A 88 21.07 -23.56 20.14
N PRO A 89 21.59 -24.70 20.63
CA PRO A 89 22.85 -24.71 21.37
C PRO A 89 23.97 -24.15 20.48
N ASP A 90 24.81 -23.28 21.04
CA ASP A 90 25.92 -22.72 20.27
C ASP A 90 26.96 -23.81 19.97
N PRO A 91 27.53 -23.85 18.75
CA PRO A 91 28.59 -24.79 18.43
C PRO A 91 29.81 -24.47 19.30
N ASP A 92 30.47 -25.51 19.80
CA ASP A 92 31.74 -25.33 20.49
C ASP A 92 32.84 -25.07 19.45
N TRP A 93 33.20 -23.80 19.31
CA TRP A 93 34.27 -23.33 18.41
C TRP A 93 35.64 -23.39 19.07
N ASP A 94 35.73 -23.57 20.39
CA ASP A 94 37.00 -23.62 21.11
C ASP A 94 37.76 -24.92 20.78
N LEU A 95 37.06 -25.94 20.27
CA LEU A 95 37.64 -27.16 19.69
C LEU A 95 38.64 -26.89 18.55
N LEU A 96 38.53 -25.75 17.87
CA LEU A 96 39.48 -25.37 16.82
C LEU A 96 40.81 -24.83 17.38
N ASN A 97 40.79 -24.35 18.62
CA ASN A 97 41.94 -23.69 19.26
C ASN A 97 42.78 -24.69 20.08
N GLY A 98 42.18 -25.76 20.58
CA GLY A 98 42.84 -26.76 21.43
C GLY A 98 42.80 -28.15 20.80
N GLY A 99 43.73 -28.44 19.91
CA GLY A 99 43.86 -29.76 19.30
C GLY A 99 45.12 -30.50 19.76
N ILE A 100 45.04 -31.84 19.72
CA ILE A 100 46.12 -32.86 19.85
C ILE A 100 47.51 -32.46 19.31
N ASN A 101 47.59 -31.48 18.41
CA ASN A 101 48.81 -30.88 17.85
C ASN A 101 49.82 -30.38 18.90
N GLU A 102 49.40 -30.08 20.12
CA GLU A 102 50.34 -29.66 21.19
C GLU A 102 51.01 -30.85 21.90
N LYS A 103 50.47 -32.07 21.79
CA LYS A 103 51.00 -33.26 22.46
C LYS A 103 51.69 -34.19 21.45
N PRO A 104 52.99 -34.51 21.64
CA PRO A 104 53.74 -35.36 20.70
C PRO A 104 53.29 -36.82 20.65
N TRP A 105 52.48 -37.29 21.60
CA TRP A 105 51.87 -38.62 21.60
C TRP A 105 50.47 -38.55 22.19
N VAL A 106 49.50 -39.16 21.52
CA VAL A 106 48.10 -39.23 21.93
C VAL A 106 47.59 -40.65 21.79
N THR A 107 46.78 -41.09 22.75
CA THR A 107 46.22 -42.44 22.77
C THR A 107 45.07 -42.54 21.76
N THR A 108 44.92 -43.68 21.08
CA THR A 108 43.82 -43.90 20.10
C THR A 108 42.44 -43.59 20.67
N LYS A 109 42.21 -43.85 21.96
CA LYS A 109 40.94 -43.55 22.63
C LYS A 109 40.66 -42.05 22.72
N GLU A 110 41.68 -41.23 22.99
CA GLU A 110 41.56 -39.77 23.07
C GLU A 110 41.22 -39.18 21.71
N VAL A 111 41.88 -39.68 20.65
CA VAL A 111 41.59 -39.30 19.25
C VAL A 111 40.14 -39.66 18.86
N GLN A 112 39.65 -40.82 19.29
CA GLN A 112 38.27 -41.25 19.01
C GLN A 112 37.25 -40.35 19.70
N GLU A 113 37.52 -39.95 20.95
CA GLU A 113 36.63 -39.08 21.70
C GLU A 113 36.61 -37.66 21.14
N GLU A 114 37.77 -37.10 20.78
CA GLU A 114 37.81 -35.79 20.10
C GLU A 114 37.04 -35.81 18.79
N ASN A 115 37.21 -36.86 17.97
CA ASN A 115 36.43 -37.02 16.75
C ASN A 115 34.92 -37.10 17.00
N ARG A 116 34.50 -37.72 18.13
CA ARG A 116 33.08 -37.76 18.52
C ARG A 116 32.57 -36.35 18.83
N VAL A 117 33.30 -35.60 19.65
CA VAL A 117 32.94 -34.22 20.04
C VAL A 117 32.94 -33.28 18.83
N LEU A 118 33.95 -33.37 17.95
CA LEU A 118 34.01 -32.59 16.71
C LEU A 118 32.82 -32.87 15.79
N ARG A 119 32.40 -34.14 15.66
CA ARG A 119 31.23 -34.51 14.86
C ARG A 119 29.94 -33.93 15.43
N GLU A 120 29.79 -33.92 16.76
CA GLU A 120 28.64 -33.34 17.44
C GLU A 120 28.59 -31.81 17.28
N SER A 121 29.72 -31.12 17.44
CA SER A 121 29.82 -29.67 17.21
C SER A 121 29.53 -29.33 15.74
N LEU A 122 30.07 -30.10 14.79
CA LEU A 122 29.81 -29.92 13.35
C LEU A 122 28.33 -30.13 13.01
N ALA A 123 27.69 -31.15 13.57
CA ALA A 123 26.25 -31.38 13.37
C ALA A 123 25.42 -30.20 13.88
N THR A 124 25.81 -29.62 15.01
CA THR A 124 25.18 -28.44 15.61
C THR A 124 25.36 -27.20 14.72
N ALA A 125 26.58 -26.95 14.23
CA ALA A 125 26.87 -25.86 13.30
C ALA A 125 26.07 -25.99 11.99
N HIS A 126 25.95 -27.21 11.45
CA HIS A 126 25.14 -27.49 10.26
C HIS A 126 23.65 -27.19 10.50
N LEU A 127 23.12 -27.49 11.69
CA LEU A 127 21.74 -27.16 12.05
C LEU A 127 21.52 -25.64 12.11
N HIS A 128 22.47 -24.88 12.65
CA HIS A 128 22.44 -23.41 12.66
C HIS A 128 22.40 -22.83 11.24
N ILE A 129 23.29 -23.31 10.35
CA ILE A 129 23.33 -22.86 8.95
C ILE A 129 21.99 -23.13 8.28
N LYS A 130 21.48 -24.36 8.38
CA LYS A 130 20.18 -24.74 7.81
C LYS A 130 19.04 -23.87 8.34
N SER A 131 19.03 -23.58 9.64
CA SER A 131 18.02 -22.70 10.23
C SER A 131 18.10 -21.28 9.67
N ARG A 132 19.32 -20.74 9.51
CA ARG A 132 19.53 -19.40 8.95
C ARG A 132 19.13 -19.33 7.48
N ASP A 133 19.44 -20.36 6.70
CA ASP A 133 19.07 -20.43 5.28
C ASP A 133 17.55 -20.40 5.09
N MET A 134 16.81 -21.17 5.90
CA MET A 134 15.34 -21.15 5.87
C MET A 134 14.77 -19.76 6.23
N MET A 135 15.38 -19.06 7.18
CA MET A 135 14.97 -17.71 7.55
C MET A 135 15.27 -16.69 6.44
N LEU A 136 16.45 -16.78 5.82
CA LEU A 136 16.82 -15.94 4.69
C LEU A 136 15.87 -16.16 3.51
N GLU A 137 15.54 -17.41 3.20
CA GLU A 137 14.55 -17.76 2.17
C GLU A 137 13.18 -17.12 2.47
N GLY A 138 12.70 -17.24 3.73
CA GLY A 138 11.48 -16.58 4.17
C GLY A 138 11.51 -15.06 4.02
N ALA A 139 12.62 -14.42 4.40
CA ALA A 139 12.82 -12.98 4.26
C ALA A 139 12.84 -12.53 2.79
N HIS A 140 13.51 -13.29 1.92
CA HIS A 140 13.53 -13.03 0.48
C HIS A 140 12.13 -13.17 -0.13
N ALA A 141 11.36 -14.19 0.24
CA ALA A 141 9.98 -14.36 -0.22
C ALA A 141 9.07 -13.21 0.23
N GLN A 142 9.25 -12.69 1.44
CA GLN A 142 8.51 -11.52 1.92
C GLN A 142 8.86 -10.27 1.09
N LEU A 143 10.14 -10.04 0.80
CA LEU A 143 10.60 -8.90 0.02
C LEU A 143 10.04 -8.93 -1.41
N THR A 144 10.06 -10.09 -2.08
CA THR A 144 9.49 -10.22 -3.42
C THR A 144 7.98 -9.97 -3.42
N TYR A 145 7.25 -10.46 -2.42
CA TYR A 145 5.82 -10.18 -2.27
C TYR A 145 5.54 -8.68 -2.09
N GLN A 146 6.33 -8.00 -1.25
CA GLN A 146 6.20 -6.55 -1.05
C GLN A 146 6.47 -5.77 -2.34
N ASN A 147 7.51 -6.16 -3.10
CA ASN A 147 7.81 -5.55 -4.39
C ASN A 147 6.67 -5.71 -5.39
N LEU A 148 6.11 -6.92 -5.53
CA LEU A 148 4.96 -7.18 -6.39
C LEU A 148 3.73 -6.34 -5.99
N HIS A 149 3.52 -6.16 -4.69
CA HIS A 149 2.44 -5.31 -4.19
C HIS A 149 2.65 -3.84 -4.59
N LEU A 150 3.87 -3.32 -4.42
CA LEU A 150 4.23 -1.95 -4.82
C LEU A 150 4.07 -1.74 -6.33
N GLU A 151 4.51 -2.69 -7.15
CA GLU A 151 4.31 -2.65 -8.61
C GLU A 151 2.83 -2.57 -8.98
N LYS A 152 1.98 -3.40 -8.34
CA LYS A 152 0.53 -3.35 -8.55
C LYS A 152 -0.06 -2.00 -8.18
N MET A 153 0.37 -1.39 -7.06
CA MET A 153 -0.09 -0.06 -6.65
C MET A 153 0.37 1.01 -7.64
N ASN A 154 1.62 0.97 -8.08
CA ASN A 154 2.17 1.88 -9.07
C ASN A 154 1.42 1.79 -10.41
N TYR A 155 1.13 0.57 -10.87
CA TYR A 155 0.33 0.35 -12.07
C TYR A 155 -1.09 0.93 -11.92
N ALA A 156 -1.74 0.70 -10.78
CA ALA A 156 -3.07 1.25 -10.51
C ALA A 156 -3.07 2.78 -10.45
N LEU A 157 -1.99 3.38 -9.93
CA LEU A 157 -1.81 4.82 -9.86
C LEU A 157 -1.58 5.41 -11.27
N LYS A 158 -0.65 4.82 -12.04
CA LYS A 158 -0.42 5.18 -13.45
C LYS A 158 -1.70 5.11 -14.27
N ASN A 159 -2.48 4.04 -14.15
CA ASN A 159 -3.77 3.91 -14.85
C ASN A 159 -4.76 5.02 -14.47
N LYS A 160 -4.76 5.50 -13.21
CA LYS A 160 -5.61 6.62 -12.79
C LYS A 160 -5.12 7.95 -13.36
N GLU A 161 -3.81 8.17 -13.40
CA GLU A 161 -3.19 9.36 -13.99
C GLU A 161 -3.37 9.41 -15.51
N GLU A 162 -3.33 8.27 -16.19
CA GLU A 162 -3.55 8.19 -17.63
C GLU A 162 -5.04 8.28 -17.98
N ARG A 163 -5.95 7.85 -17.10
CA ARG A 163 -7.40 7.99 -17.32
C ARG A 163 -7.85 9.44 -17.45
N THR A 164 -7.18 10.41 -16.84
CA THR A 164 -7.50 11.84 -17.05
C THR A 164 -7.06 12.36 -18.42
N LYS A 165 -6.30 11.57 -19.19
CA LYS A 165 -5.93 11.89 -20.59
C LYS A 165 -6.81 11.17 -21.61
N ASN A 166 -7.69 10.27 -21.16
CA ASN A 166 -8.66 9.57 -22.01
C ASN A 166 -9.92 10.41 -22.27
N ASP A 167 -9.75 11.68 -22.63
CA ASP A 167 -10.79 12.50 -23.29
C ASP A 167 -11.29 11.85 -24.59
N LYS A 168 -10.59 10.82 -25.10
CA LYS A 168 -10.94 10.09 -26.31
C LYS A 168 -12.05 9.04 -26.13
N ALA A 169 -12.35 8.61 -24.90
CA ALA A 169 -13.30 7.51 -24.66
C ALA A 169 -14.77 7.94 -24.62
N LEU A 170 -15.06 9.25 -24.61
CA LEU A 170 -16.44 9.76 -24.50
C LEU A 170 -17.15 9.90 -25.85
N LEU A 171 -16.49 9.64 -26.98
CA LEU A 171 -17.12 9.87 -28.29
C LEU A 171 -18.07 8.75 -28.73
N PHE A 172 -18.04 7.58 -28.06
CA PHE A 172 -18.79 6.39 -28.46
C PHE A 172 -19.65 5.86 -27.30
N ASP A 173 -20.97 5.88 -27.47
CA ASP A 173 -21.97 5.37 -26.50
C ASP A 173 -22.07 3.83 -26.50
N GLY A 174 -20.97 3.14 -26.81
CA GLY A 174 -20.91 1.67 -26.91
C GLY A 174 -21.46 1.10 -28.23
N THR A 175 -22.03 1.92 -29.11
CA THR A 175 -22.38 1.53 -30.48
C THR A 175 -21.32 2.00 -31.47
N VAL A 176 -20.94 1.14 -32.42
CA VAL A 176 -20.00 1.48 -33.48
C VAL A 176 -20.73 2.40 -34.46
N GLN A 177 -20.60 3.72 -34.28
CA GLN A 177 -21.08 4.73 -35.23
C GLN A 177 -19.96 5.09 -36.19
N VAL A 178 -20.21 4.95 -37.49
CA VAL A 178 -19.35 5.55 -38.53
C VAL A 178 -19.79 6.99 -38.68
N LEU A 179 -18.99 7.91 -38.13
CA LEU A 179 -19.25 9.35 -38.22
C LEU A 179 -18.50 9.92 -39.43
N SER A 180 -19.15 10.80 -40.17
CA SER A 180 -18.47 11.61 -41.18
C SER A 180 -17.51 12.60 -40.51
N SER A 181 -16.51 13.12 -41.25
CA SER A 181 -15.48 14.01 -40.67
C SER A 181 -16.08 15.26 -40.00
N THR A 182 -17.17 15.79 -40.55
CA THR A 182 -17.87 16.98 -40.03
C THR A 182 -18.69 16.68 -38.77
N GLU A 183 -19.38 15.54 -38.74
CA GLU A 183 -20.11 15.06 -37.55
C GLU A 183 -19.17 14.84 -36.37
N PHE A 184 -17.99 14.27 -36.62
CA PHE A 184 -16.96 14.06 -35.60
C PHE A 184 -16.52 15.39 -34.96
N GLU A 185 -16.24 16.42 -35.78
CA GLU A 185 -15.87 17.74 -35.29
C GLU A 185 -16.97 18.40 -34.46
N ASN A 186 -18.23 18.29 -34.90
CA ASN A 186 -19.37 18.84 -34.18
C ASN A 186 -19.57 18.15 -32.83
N LYS A 187 -19.43 16.82 -32.78
CA LYS A 187 -19.54 16.04 -31.53
C LYS A 187 -18.44 16.42 -30.54
N ILE A 188 -17.21 16.69 -31.01
CA ILE A 188 -16.12 17.22 -30.17
C ILE A 188 -16.46 18.61 -29.62
N LYS A 189 -16.97 19.53 -30.46
CA LYS A 189 -17.35 20.89 -30.04
C LYS A 189 -18.45 20.86 -28.98
N GLU A 190 -19.46 20.02 -29.17
CA GLU A 190 -20.52 19.82 -28.18
C GLU A 190 -20.00 19.27 -26.85
N GLN A 191 -19.10 18.28 -26.88
CA GLN A 191 -18.52 17.73 -25.65
C GLN A 191 -17.73 18.78 -24.89
N LYS A 192 -16.93 19.61 -25.58
CA LYS A 192 -16.21 20.73 -24.97
C LYS A 192 -17.17 21.75 -24.36
N LYS A 193 -18.27 22.08 -25.06
CA LYS A 193 -19.30 23.00 -24.55
C LYS A 193 -19.97 22.43 -23.30
N LYS A 194 -20.44 21.17 -23.35
CA LYS A 194 -21.05 20.46 -22.22
C LYS A 194 -20.10 20.36 -21.02
N ALA A 195 -18.79 20.17 -21.25
CA ALA A 195 -17.79 20.16 -20.18
C ALA A 195 -17.65 21.55 -19.53
N SER A 196 -17.53 22.61 -20.32
CA SER A 196 -17.47 23.99 -19.82
C SER A 196 -18.74 24.40 -19.06
N ASP A 197 -19.91 24.02 -19.57
CA ASP A 197 -21.19 24.32 -18.91
C ASP A 197 -21.32 23.58 -17.58
N LYS A 198 -20.88 22.31 -17.51
CA LYS A 198 -20.82 21.54 -16.25
C LYS A 198 -19.85 22.14 -15.24
N GLU A 199 -18.74 22.71 -15.70
CA GLU A 199 -17.77 23.37 -14.82
C GLU A 199 -18.34 24.64 -14.21
N LYS A 200 -18.93 25.52 -15.04
CA LYS A 200 -19.67 26.71 -14.57
C LYS A 200 -20.78 26.33 -13.59
N GLN A 201 -21.53 25.27 -13.89
CA GLN A 201 -22.58 24.78 -13.00
C GLN A 201 -22.03 24.26 -11.66
N LYS A 202 -20.84 23.65 -11.65
CA LYS A 202 -20.18 23.24 -10.41
C LYS A 202 -19.72 24.44 -9.59
N GLU A 203 -19.16 25.46 -10.21
CA GLU A 203 -18.75 26.71 -9.55
C GLU A 203 -19.95 27.43 -8.93
N GLU A 204 -21.03 27.60 -9.70
CA GLU A 204 -22.28 28.17 -9.17
C GLU A 204 -22.84 27.35 -8.00
N ASN A 205 -22.79 26.02 -8.10
CA ASN A 205 -23.26 25.15 -7.03
C ASN A 205 -22.35 25.21 -5.80
N ALA A 206 -21.04 25.39 -5.98
CA ALA A 206 -20.09 25.58 -4.88
C ALA A 206 -20.36 26.92 -4.18
N GLU A 207 -20.56 28.01 -4.93
CA GLU A 207 -20.90 29.32 -4.37
C GLU A 207 -22.24 29.28 -3.62
N LYS A 208 -23.26 28.63 -4.19
CA LYS A 208 -24.56 28.42 -3.52
C LYS A 208 -24.41 27.65 -2.21
N ARG A 209 -23.50 26.67 -2.14
CA ARG A 209 -23.22 25.92 -0.91
C ARG A 209 -22.49 26.78 0.12
N SER A 210 -21.49 27.56 -0.28
CA SER A 210 -20.78 28.49 0.60
C SER A 210 -21.73 29.54 1.20
N ARG A 211 -22.57 30.16 0.37
CA ARG A 211 -23.56 31.15 0.82
C ARG A 211 -24.58 30.55 1.79
N LEU A 212 -25.01 29.31 1.57
CA LEU A 212 -25.89 28.61 2.51
C LEU A 212 -25.16 28.29 3.82
N ALA A 213 -23.89 27.88 3.78
CA ALA A 213 -23.09 27.60 4.96
C ALA A 213 -22.89 28.85 5.82
N GLU A 214 -22.55 29.98 5.20
CA GLU A 214 -22.43 31.29 5.86
C GLU A 214 -23.73 31.71 6.53
N TRP A 215 -24.85 31.64 5.82
CA TRP A 215 -26.17 31.96 6.39
C TRP A 215 -26.52 31.03 7.57
N THR A 216 -26.25 29.73 7.46
CA THR A 216 -26.50 28.81 8.58
C THR A 216 -25.63 29.12 9.80
N ALA A 217 -24.38 29.54 9.60
CA ALA A 217 -23.50 29.93 10.69
C ALA A 217 -23.96 31.23 11.37
N GLU A 218 -24.48 32.19 10.60
CA GLU A 218 -25.04 33.44 11.13
C GLU A 218 -26.32 33.20 11.93
N CYS A 219 -27.24 32.37 11.42
CA CYS A 219 -28.44 31.97 12.16
C CYS A 219 -28.09 31.27 13.47
N GLN A 220 -27.05 30.43 13.49
CA GLN A 220 -26.59 29.77 14.71
C GLN A 220 -26.08 30.79 15.74
N LYS A 221 -25.28 31.78 15.32
CA LYS A 221 -24.81 32.85 16.21
C LYS A 221 -25.95 33.67 16.82
N LEU A 222 -26.98 33.99 16.04
CA LEU A 222 -28.16 34.72 16.53
C LEU A 222 -29.00 33.88 17.51
N ALA A 223 -29.08 32.57 17.29
CA ALA A 223 -29.71 31.65 18.22
C ALA A 223 -28.98 31.62 19.57
N ASP A 224 -27.65 31.58 19.55
CA ASP A 224 -26.82 31.56 20.77
C ASP A 224 -26.93 32.88 21.56
N GLN A 225 -27.23 34.00 20.88
CA GLN A 225 -27.49 35.31 21.49
C GLN A 225 -28.92 35.48 22.03
N GLY A 226 -29.80 34.48 21.83
CA GLY A 226 -31.20 34.54 22.27
C GLY A 226 -32.09 35.46 21.43
N VAL A 227 -31.68 35.82 20.21
CA VAL A 227 -32.47 36.66 19.31
C VAL A 227 -33.71 35.89 18.82
N PRO A 228 -34.94 36.44 18.97
CA PRO A 228 -36.15 35.81 18.46
C PRO A 228 -36.07 35.50 16.96
N LYS A 229 -36.58 34.32 16.55
CA LYS A 229 -36.53 33.85 15.16
C LYS A 229 -37.16 34.78 14.11
N LYS A 230 -38.01 35.72 14.55
CA LYS A 230 -38.64 36.71 13.67
C LYS A 230 -37.63 37.73 13.12
N ASP A 231 -36.54 37.97 13.84
CA ASP A 231 -35.52 38.96 13.51
C ASP A 231 -34.31 38.32 12.80
N TRP A 232 -34.39 37.04 12.43
CA TRP A 232 -33.31 36.34 11.74
C TRP A 232 -33.24 36.76 10.27
N PRO A 233 -32.03 36.77 9.66
CA PRO A 233 -31.89 37.06 8.25
C PRO A 233 -32.68 36.04 7.42
N GLY A 234 -33.43 36.54 6.42
CA GLY A 234 -34.22 35.70 5.53
C GLY A 234 -33.35 34.66 4.82
N LYS A 235 -33.87 33.43 4.68
CA LYS A 235 -33.14 32.35 4.01
C LYS A 235 -32.79 32.73 2.58
N PRO A 236 -31.54 32.51 2.11
CA PRO A 236 -31.15 32.78 0.73
C PRO A 236 -32.15 32.14 -0.23
N LYS A 237 -32.79 32.98 -1.06
CA LYS A 237 -33.79 32.50 -2.03
C LYS A 237 -33.09 31.54 -2.98
N ARG A 238 -33.53 30.28 -2.99
CA ARG A 238 -33.14 29.36 -4.06
C ARG A 238 -33.69 29.94 -5.35
N GLN A 239 -32.80 30.31 -6.28
CA GLN A 239 -33.26 30.56 -7.64
C GLN A 239 -33.91 29.26 -8.11
N LEU A 240 -35.21 29.33 -8.42
CA LEU A 240 -35.90 28.21 -9.04
C LEU A 240 -35.11 27.88 -10.31
N LYS A 241 -34.91 26.58 -10.57
CA LYS A 241 -34.37 26.14 -11.85
C LYS A 241 -35.25 26.81 -12.90
N SER A 242 -34.70 27.74 -13.68
CA SER A 242 -35.41 28.27 -14.84
C SER A 242 -35.82 27.05 -15.64
N THR A 243 -37.12 26.86 -15.84
CA THR A 243 -37.65 25.84 -16.73
C THR A 243 -36.85 25.98 -18.01
N LEU A 244 -36.02 24.98 -18.32
CA LEU A 244 -35.35 24.91 -19.61
C LEU A 244 -36.49 24.92 -20.62
N VAL A 245 -36.63 26.04 -21.33
CA VAL A 245 -37.41 26.07 -22.54
C VAL A 245 -36.69 25.09 -23.45
N GLU A 246 -37.25 23.90 -23.60
CA GLU A 246 -36.91 22.99 -24.68
C GLU A 246 -37.07 23.82 -25.95
N GLN A 247 -35.96 24.24 -26.53
CA GLN A 247 -35.98 24.75 -27.89
C GLN A 247 -36.26 23.52 -28.73
N ASP A 248 -37.53 23.38 -29.13
CA ASP A 248 -37.94 22.51 -30.22
C ASP A 248 -36.97 22.75 -31.38
N GLY A 249 -36.22 21.69 -31.73
CA GLY A 249 -35.31 21.72 -32.85
C GLY A 249 -36.10 21.98 -34.13
N PRO A 250 -35.52 22.68 -35.12
CA PRO A 250 -36.17 22.86 -36.40
C PRO A 250 -36.48 21.48 -37.01
N GLU A 251 -37.77 21.25 -37.28
CA GLU A 251 -38.24 20.22 -38.19
C GLU A 251 -37.64 20.53 -39.57
N ASP A 252 -36.61 19.77 -39.95
CA ASP A 252 -36.11 19.74 -41.33
C ASP A 252 -37.13 18.95 -42.18
N ASP A 253 -38.17 19.64 -42.61
CA ASP A 253 -38.99 19.28 -43.77
C ASP A 253 -38.13 19.49 -45.03
N ASP A 254 -37.55 18.42 -45.58
CA ASP A 254 -37.05 18.40 -46.96
C ASP A 254 -37.66 17.22 -47.73
N GLU A 255 -38.86 17.45 -48.25
CA GLU A 255 -39.39 16.73 -49.39
C GLU A 255 -38.58 17.10 -50.64
N GLY A 256 -37.78 16.15 -51.13
CA GLY A 256 -37.04 16.28 -52.39
C GLY A 256 -36.95 14.96 -53.14
N THR A 257 -38.02 14.58 -53.84
CA THR A 257 -37.99 13.65 -54.98
C THR A 257 -37.07 14.20 -56.07
N ASP A 258 -36.12 13.43 -56.61
CA ASP A 258 -36.07 13.20 -58.07
C ASP A 258 -35.19 12.01 -58.47
N ASN A 259 -35.70 11.38 -59.51
CA ASN A 259 -35.33 10.20 -60.26
C ASN A 259 -34.08 10.45 -61.12
N GLY A 260 -33.17 9.48 -61.24
CA GLY A 260 -31.91 9.69 -61.96
C GLY A 260 -31.19 8.41 -62.37
N SER A 261 -31.87 7.55 -63.12
CA SER A 261 -31.23 6.51 -63.94
C SER A 261 -30.18 7.12 -64.89
N ASN A 262 -28.95 6.60 -64.92
CA ASN A 262 -28.30 6.21 -66.18
C ASN A 262 -26.93 5.52 -65.99
N ASN A 263 -26.86 4.33 -66.58
CA ASN A 263 -25.75 3.58 -67.18
C ASN A 263 -24.38 4.27 -67.30
N ARG A 264 -23.30 3.51 -67.01
CA ARG A 264 -22.15 3.41 -67.93
C ARG A 264 -21.28 2.15 -67.69
N GLU A 265 -21.15 1.40 -68.77
CA GLU A 265 -20.15 0.39 -69.16
C GLU A 265 -18.72 0.56 -68.65
N GLU A 266 -18.06 -0.58 -68.39
CA GLU A 266 -16.67 -0.99 -68.78
C GLU A 266 -16.41 -2.38 -68.16
N ALA A 267 -15.69 -3.35 -68.71
CA ALA A 267 -15.21 -3.74 -70.04
C ALA A 267 -14.57 -5.13 -69.83
N GLU A 268 -14.80 -6.10 -70.72
CA GLU A 268 -13.96 -7.31 -70.90
C GLU A 268 -13.28 -7.22 -72.28
#